data_AF-A0A7D8UD12-F1
#
_entry.id   AF-A0A7D8UD12-F1
#
_cell.length_a   1.000
_cell.length_b   1.000
_cell.length_c   1.000
_cell.angle_alpha   90.00
_cell.angle_beta   90.00
_cell.angle_gamma   90.00
#
_symmetry.space_group_name_H-M   'P 1'
#
loop_
_entity.id
_entity.type
_entity.pdbx_description
1 polymer ?
#
loop_
_entity_poly.entity_id
_entity_poly.type
_entity_poly.pdbx_seq_one_letter_code
_entity_poly.pdbx_strand_id
1 'polypeptide(L)'
;MRFVPGPTPHGSNGWRGHRRREPVGDQPVFLEPTGCQSIVSPTPAQLTRWRSEMSAPHPNDDQETRLPDAPPRVPGDADEVFRNAILIELGLGFVALFLGWLTGVDVRRWLPELAPGQAWPILVASGWGLLAALPMIVVVEALQRIDWAPLRELHELDRSPLVATLLSLRPMELIAISIAAGVGEELLVRGWLMAWWIGPLESATPVRLAVALIGSALVFGLMHPVTPIYVVLATLMGIYLGWVVIWTENLLIAIVAHAAYDAVQLLDSRRRRLAESGPAVSDP
;
A
#
# COMPACT_ATOMS: atom_id res chain seq x y z
N MET A 1 -33.67 32.47 18.78
CA MET A 1 -34.19 32.23 20.16
C MET A 1 -33.03 31.81 21.05
N ARG A 2 -33.03 32.27 22.31
CA ARG A 2 -31.92 32.24 23.28
C ARG A 2 -31.61 30.83 23.83
N PHE A 3 -30.34 30.63 24.17
CA PHE A 3 -29.72 29.56 24.97
C PHE A 3 -30.38 29.32 26.35
N VAL A 4 -30.35 28.08 26.86
CA VAL A 4 -29.70 27.67 28.15
C VAL A 4 -29.36 26.16 28.14
N PRO A 5 -28.15 25.73 28.58
CA PRO A 5 -27.72 24.32 28.72
C PRO A 5 -27.72 23.81 30.19
N GLY A 6 -27.62 22.49 30.38
CA GLY A 6 -27.48 21.81 31.68
C GLY A 6 -26.48 20.64 31.64
N PRO A 7 -26.00 20.13 32.81
CA PRO A 7 -24.56 20.02 33.08
C PRO A 7 -23.97 18.60 33.11
N THR A 8 -22.63 18.54 32.98
CA THR A 8 -21.74 17.40 33.26
C THR A 8 -21.47 17.22 34.76
N PRO A 9 -21.05 16.01 35.19
CA PRO A 9 -20.01 15.90 36.22
C PRO A 9 -18.85 14.94 35.88
N HIS A 10 -17.65 15.37 36.30
CA HIS A 10 -16.43 14.59 36.59
C HIS A 10 -16.75 13.38 37.52
N GLY A 11 -16.05 12.24 37.56
CA GLY A 11 -14.62 11.92 37.48
C GLY A 11 -14.24 11.17 38.78
N SER A 12 -13.50 10.06 38.70
CA SER A 12 -12.43 9.66 39.64
C SER A 12 -12.02 8.18 39.52
N ASN A 13 -10.70 7.98 39.45
CA ASN A 13 -9.99 6.72 39.65
C ASN A 13 -9.98 6.32 41.12
N GLY A 14 -9.94 5.01 41.40
CA GLY A 14 -9.48 4.53 42.70
C GLY A 14 -9.74 3.05 42.95
N TRP A 15 -8.76 2.19 42.69
CA TRP A 15 -8.65 0.90 43.39
C TRP A 15 -7.21 0.67 43.87
N ARG A 16 -7.05 0.79 45.20
CA ARG A 16 -5.95 0.23 46.01
C ARG A 16 -6.11 -1.29 45.97
N GLY A 17 -5.09 -2.12 45.85
CA GLY A 17 -3.94 -2.21 46.76
C GLY A 17 -4.22 -3.29 47.80
N HIS A 18 -3.84 -4.54 47.50
CA HIS A 18 -3.66 -5.58 48.53
C HIS A 18 -2.20 -6.05 48.54
N ARG A 19 -1.65 -6.02 49.75
CA ARG A 19 -0.28 -6.28 50.17
C ARG A 19 -0.06 -7.76 50.52
N ARG A 20 1.25 -8.14 50.54
CA ARG A 20 1.95 -9.17 51.35
C ARG A 20 1.96 -10.59 50.74
N ARG A 21 3.05 -11.37 50.69
CA ARG A 21 4.36 -11.43 51.41
C ARG A 21 5.40 -12.21 50.56
N GLU A 22 6.67 -11.86 50.72
CA GLU A 22 7.94 -12.51 50.28
C GLU A 22 8.21 -13.89 50.96
N PRO A 23 9.42 -14.50 50.92
CA PRO A 23 10.39 -14.82 49.82
C PRO A 23 10.96 -16.26 49.92
N VAL A 24 11.30 -16.93 48.82
CA VAL A 24 12.33 -18.02 48.75
C VAL A 24 12.75 -18.07 47.28
N GLY A 25 13.97 -17.74 46.87
CA GLY A 25 15.21 -18.41 47.21
C GLY A 25 15.48 -19.47 46.15
N ASP A 26 16.16 -19.12 45.06
CA ASP A 26 17.03 -20.06 44.33
C ASP A 26 18.03 -19.33 43.43
N GLN A 27 19.26 -19.81 43.54
CA GLN A 27 20.52 -19.27 43.07
C GLN A 27 20.69 -19.35 41.54
N PRO A 28 21.57 -18.51 40.94
CA PRO A 28 21.96 -18.67 39.55
C PRO A 28 22.76 -19.96 39.36
N VAL A 29 22.32 -20.78 38.40
CA VAL A 29 23.03 -21.99 37.96
C VAL A 29 24.36 -21.57 37.33
N PHE A 30 25.45 -21.82 38.06
CA PHE A 30 26.82 -21.74 37.57
C PHE A 30 27.09 -23.00 36.75
N LEU A 31 27.33 -22.84 35.44
CA LEU A 31 27.82 -23.92 34.59
C LEU A 31 29.33 -24.08 34.85
N GLU A 32 29.73 -25.23 35.38
CA GLU A 32 31.14 -25.61 35.47
C GLU A 32 31.73 -25.85 34.07
N PRO A 33 32.97 -25.43 33.78
CA PRO A 33 33.66 -25.77 32.55
C PRO A 33 34.29 -27.16 32.70
N THR A 34 33.59 -28.20 32.25
CA THR A 34 34.19 -29.52 32.05
C THR A 34 35.05 -29.54 30.79
N GLY A 35 36.33 -29.89 30.93
CA GLY A 35 37.08 -30.60 29.90
C GLY A 35 38.07 -29.78 29.08
N CYS A 36 39.23 -29.50 29.65
CA CYS A 36 40.45 -29.25 28.87
C CYS A 36 40.87 -30.60 28.24
N GLN A 37 40.43 -30.87 27.00
CA GLN A 37 40.90 -32.02 26.25
C GLN A 37 42.33 -31.77 25.80
N SER A 38 43.25 -32.64 26.21
CA SER A 38 44.63 -32.66 25.77
C SER A 38 44.70 -32.84 24.24
N ILE A 39 45.36 -31.91 23.57
CA ILE A 39 45.66 -31.99 22.14
C ILE A 39 46.66 -33.14 21.97
N VAL A 40 46.16 -34.31 21.55
CA VAL A 40 47.01 -35.43 21.15
C VAL A 40 47.55 -35.13 19.76
N SER A 41 48.87 -35.02 19.65
CA SER A 41 49.55 -34.83 18.37
C SER A 41 49.18 -35.96 17.40
N PRO A 42 48.82 -35.67 16.15
CA PRO A 42 48.46 -36.70 15.18
C PRO A 42 49.64 -37.63 14.93
N THR A 43 49.35 -38.92 14.83
CA THR A 43 50.35 -39.94 14.53
C THR A 43 50.93 -39.76 13.11
N PRO A 44 52.14 -40.27 12.82
CA PRO A 44 52.73 -40.19 11.48
C PRO A 44 51.84 -40.77 10.37
N ALA A 45 51.05 -41.80 10.69
CA ALA A 45 50.07 -42.38 9.76
C ALA A 45 48.91 -41.41 9.45
N GLN A 46 48.42 -40.67 10.45
CA GLN A 46 47.38 -39.65 10.26
C GLN A 46 47.93 -38.48 9.42
N LEU A 47 49.16 -38.03 9.67
CA LEU A 47 49.78 -36.96 8.89
C LEU A 47 50.02 -37.37 7.43
N THR A 48 50.36 -38.64 7.18
CA THR A 48 50.57 -39.15 5.82
C THR A 48 49.26 -39.23 5.05
N ARG A 49 48.17 -39.67 5.71
CA ARG A 49 46.82 -39.68 5.14
C ARG A 49 46.31 -38.28 4.83
N TRP A 50 46.44 -37.35 5.78
CA TRP A 50 46.06 -35.95 5.58
C TRP A 50 46.82 -35.31 4.42
N ARG A 51 48.12 -35.60 4.31
CA ARG A 51 48.94 -35.08 3.21
C ARG A 51 48.54 -35.67 1.86
N SER A 52 48.13 -36.94 1.80
CA SER A 52 47.58 -37.54 0.58
C SER A 52 46.19 -37.00 0.20
N GLU A 53 45.35 -36.68 1.18
CA GLU A 53 44.02 -36.08 0.94
C GLU A 53 44.13 -34.63 0.45
N MET A 54 45.10 -33.85 0.95
CA MET A 54 45.38 -32.49 0.45
C MET A 54 46.12 -32.45 -0.91
N SER A 55 46.79 -33.54 -1.29
CA SER A 55 47.54 -33.62 -2.56
C SER A 55 46.76 -34.32 -3.67
N ALA A 56 45.57 -34.84 -3.36
CA ALA A 56 44.67 -35.37 -4.38
C ALA A 56 44.12 -34.19 -5.21
N PRO A 57 44.23 -34.23 -6.55
CA PRO A 57 43.59 -33.22 -7.38
C PRO A 57 42.08 -33.26 -7.10
N HIS A 58 41.53 -32.10 -6.72
CA HIS A 58 40.12 -31.95 -6.42
C HIS A 58 39.33 -32.31 -7.69
N PRO A 59 38.41 -33.29 -7.67
CA PRO A 59 37.60 -33.61 -8.84
C PRO A 59 36.51 -32.54 -8.97
N ASN A 60 36.86 -31.40 -9.58
CA ASN A 60 36.01 -30.40 -10.23
C ASN A 60 36.82 -29.11 -10.45
N ASP A 61 37.82 -29.16 -11.33
CA ASP A 61 38.48 -27.93 -11.85
C ASP A 61 37.84 -27.46 -13.17
N ASP A 62 36.68 -28.04 -13.46
CA ASP A 62 35.78 -27.75 -14.58
C ASP A 62 34.46 -27.15 -14.08
N GLN A 63 34.48 -26.48 -12.92
CA GLN A 63 33.54 -25.38 -12.68
C GLN A 63 33.90 -24.23 -13.62
N GLU A 64 33.47 -24.40 -14.88
CA GLU A 64 32.99 -23.36 -15.75
C GLU A 64 32.47 -22.23 -14.86
N THR A 65 33.12 -21.07 -14.95
CA THR A 65 32.84 -19.88 -14.17
C THR A 65 31.38 -19.54 -14.42
N ARG A 66 30.49 -20.08 -13.59
CA ARG A 66 29.07 -19.86 -13.68
C ARG A 66 28.92 -18.40 -13.29
N LEU A 67 28.91 -17.55 -14.31
CA LEU A 67 28.43 -16.18 -14.22
C LEU A 67 27.23 -16.22 -13.27
N PRO A 68 27.17 -15.35 -12.24
CA PRO A 68 26.03 -15.35 -11.34
C PRO A 68 24.78 -15.40 -12.21
N ASP A 69 23.95 -16.44 -12.00
CA ASP A 69 22.75 -16.67 -12.80
C ASP A 69 22.10 -15.31 -13.00
N ALA A 70 21.93 -14.91 -14.26
CA ALA A 70 21.30 -13.63 -14.59
C ALA A 70 20.07 -13.50 -13.69
N PRO A 71 19.87 -12.35 -13.04
CA PRO A 71 18.81 -12.19 -12.05
C PRO A 71 17.53 -12.79 -12.63
N PRO A 72 16.81 -13.62 -11.86
CA PRO A 72 15.71 -14.41 -12.38
C PRO A 72 14.83 -13.52 -13.25
N ARG A 73 14.66 -13.89 -14.53
CA ARG A 73 13.85 -13.10 -15.46
C ARG A 73 12.50 -12.89 -14.82
N VAL A 74 12.22 -11.65 -14.48
CA VAL A 74 10.94 -11.25 -13.92
C VAL A 74 9.88 -11.62 -14.96
N PRO A 75 8.90 -12.49 -14.65
CA PRO A 75 7.88 -12.87 -15.61
C PRO A 75 6.96 -11.66 -15.86
N GLY A 76 7.08 -11.05 -17.04
CA GLY A 76 6.27 -9.93 -17.51
C GLY A 76 7.13 -8.89 -18.22
N ASP A 77 6.94 -8.73 -19.53
CA ASP A 77 7.53 -7.59 -20.25
C ASP A 77 6.98 -6.29 -19.62
N ALA A 78 7.84 -5.30 -19.38
CA ALA A 78 7.43 -4.02 -18.79
C ALA A 78 6.30 -3.38 -19.60
N ASP A 79 6.37 -3.52 -20.93
CA ASP A 79 5.33 -3.06 -21.85
C ASP A 79 4.01 -3.82 -21.66
N GLU A 80 4.06 -5.12 -21.34
CA GLU A 80 2.88 -5.93 -21.04
C GLU A 80 2.23 -5.51 -19.72
N VAL A 81 3.02 -5.28 -18.67
CA VAL A 81 2.50 -4.81 -17.37
C VAL A 81 1.85 -3.44 -17.52
N PHE A 82 2.51 -2.51 -18.19
CA PHE A 82 1.95 -1.18 -18.47
C PHE A 82 0.63 -1.26 -19.25
N ARG A 83 0.61 -2.03 -20.35
CA ARG A 83 -0.60 -2.22 -21.16
C ARG A 83 -1.74 -2.83 -20.35
N ASN A 84 -1.47 -3.89 -19.59
CA ASN A 84 -2.48 -4.60 -18.82
C ASN A 84 -3.04 -3.70 -17.71
N ALA A 85 -2.19 -2.93 -17.02
CA ALA A 85 -2.63 -1.95 -16.04
C ALA A 85 -3.58 -0.94 -16.68
N ILE A 86 -3.17 -0.25 -17.76
CA ILE A 86 -4.04 0.72 -18.44
C ILE A 86 -5.38 0.12 -18.90
N LEU A 87 -5.35 -1.10 -19.46
CA LEU A 87 -6.56 -1.79 -19.93
C LEU A 87 -7.51 -2.14 -18.79
N ILE A 88 -6.98 -2.62 -17.66
CA ILE A 88 -7.78 -2.95 -16.48
C ILE A 88 -8.39 -1.68 -15.92
N GLU A 89 -7.57 -0.66 -15.64
CA GLU A 89 -8.02 0.58 -15.01
C GLU A 89 -9.09 1.29 -15.86
N LEU A 90 -8.81 1.57 -17.13
CA LEU A 90 -9.80 2.20 -18.01
C LEU A 90 -11.00 1.27 -18.28
N GLY A 91 -10.77 -0.05 -18.28
CA GLY A 91 -11.81 -1.07 -18.37
C GLY A 91 -12.84 -0.95 -17.25
N LEU A 92 -12.42 -0.66 -16.01
CA LEU A 92 -13.34 -0.39 -14.89
C LEU A 92 -14.22 0.83 -15.17
N GLY A 93 -13.67 1.88 -15.78
CA GLY A 93 -14.44 3.04 -16.22
C GLY A 93 -15.48 2.71 -17.31
N PHE A 94 -15.11 1.86 -18.27
CA PHE A 94 -16.07 1.37 -19.27
C PHE A 94 -17.17 0.50 -18.64
N VAL A 95 -16.81 -0.37 -17.69
CA VAL A 95 -17.77 -1.17 -16.92
C VAL A 95 -18.73 -0.24 -16.17
N ALA A 96 -18.23 0.83 -15.55
CA ALA A 96 -19.06 1.82 -14.88
C ALA A 96 -20.12 2.40 -15.83
N LEU A 97 -19.70 2.88 -17.00
CA LEU A 97 -20.58 3.45 -18.01
C LEU A 97 -21.61 2.43 -18.50
N PHE A 98 -21.19 1.19 -18.74
CA PHE A 98 -22.08 0.10 -19.15
C PHE A 98 -23.13 -0.21 -18.07
N LEU A 99 -22.71 -0.30 -16.81
CA LEU A 99 -23.61 -0.56 -15.69
C LEU A 99 -24.54 0.62 -15.44
N GLY A 100 -24.08 1.86 -15.61
CA GLY A 100 -24.92 3.05 -15.55
C GLY A 100 -25.99 3.08 -16.63
N TRP A 101 -25.63 2.70 -17.87
CA TRP A 101 -26.60 2.50 -18.94
C TRP A 101 -27.63 1.40 -18.58
N LEU A 102 -27.17 0.28 -18.01
CA LEU A 102 -28.03 -0.83 -17.63
C LEU A 102 -28.99 -0.49 -16.47
N THR A 103 -28.53 0.28 -15.48
CA THR A 103 -29.32 0.63 -14.28
C THR A 103 -30.03 1.98 -14.38
N GLY A 104 -29.81 2.74 -15.46
CA GLY A 104 -30.33 4.10 -15.63
C GLY A 104 -29.64 5.17 -14.77
N VAL A 105 -28.49 4.84 -14.17
CA VAL A 105 -27.69 5.79 -13.37
C VAL A 105 -26.81 6.60 -14.30
N ASP A 106 -26.91 7.93 -14.24
CA ASP A 106 -25.94 8.79 -14.91
C ASP A 106 -24.62 8.83 -14.13
N VAL A 107 -23.67 8.00 -14.57
CA VAL A 107 -22.32 7.88 -14.00
C VAL A 107 -21.56 9.22 -14.02
N ARG A 108 -21.93 10.10 -14.95
CA ARG A 108 -21.27 11.37 -15.21
C ARG A 108 -21.97 12.53 -14.51
N ARG A 109 -23.00 12.28 -13.71
CA ARG A 109 -23.83 13.31 -13.04
C ARG A 109 -23.06 14.38 -12.28
N TRP A 110 -21.88 14.03 -11.76
CA TRP A 110 -21.00 14.92 -11.00
C TRP A 110 -19.71 15.27 -11.76
N LEU A 111 -19.58 14.87 -13.02
CA LEU A 111 -18.48 15.35 -13.85
C LEU A 111 -18.80 16.75 -14.38
N PRO A 112 -17.81 17.66 -14.40
CA PRO A 112 -17.98 18.93 -15.06
C PRO A 112 -18.22 18.72 -16.56
N GLU A 113 -19.10 19.53 -17.14
CA GLU A 113 -19.39 19.47 -18.56
C GLU A 113 -18.16 19.83 -19.41
N LEU A 114 -17.86 19.00 -20.40
CA LEU A 114 -16.78 19.25 -21.36
C LEU A 114 -17.32 20.11 -22.52
N ALA A 115 -17.55 21.39 -22.25
CA ALA A 115 -18.07 22.36 -23.22
C ALA A 115 -17.14 23.58 -23.39
N PRO A 116 -17.19 24.28 -24.55
CA PRO A 116 -16.47 25.55 -24.72
C PRO A 116 -16.80 26.53 -23.58
N GLY A 117 -15.77 27.08 -22.94
CA GLY A 117 -15.90 27.98 -21.78
C GLY A 117 -15.78 27.31 -20.40
N GLN A 118 -15.77 25.97 -20.32
CA GLN A 118 -15.66 25.24 -19.05
C GLN A 118 -14.20 24.96 -18.62
N ALA A 119 -13.21 25.43 -19.38
CA ALA A 119 -11.79 25.19 -19.09
C ALA A 119 -11.38 25.70 -17.70
N TRP A 120 -11.86 26.89 -17.29
CA TRP A 120 -11.51 27.46 -16.00
C TRP A 120 -12.11 26.67 -14.82
N PRO A 121 -13.42 26.35 -14.78
CA PRO A 121 -13.98 25.45 -13.76
C PRO A 121 -13.26 24.09 -13.67
N ILE A 122 -12.91 23.48 -14.81
CA ILE A 122 -12.17 22.21 -14.85
C ILE A 122 -10.77 22.37 -14.23
N LEU A 123 -10.05 23.43 -14.56
CA LEU A 123 -8.73 23.72 -13.98
C LEU A 123 -8.82 23.95 -12.46
N VAL A 124 -9.83 24.70 -12.01
CA VAL A 124 -10.05 24.96 -10.58
C VAL A 124 -10.40 23.66 -9.85
N ALA A 125 -11.29 22.83 -10.39
CA ALA A 125 -11.62 21.52 -9.82
C ALA A 125 -10.39 20.60 -9.77
N SER A 126 -9.56 20.61 -10.81
CA SER A 126 -8.31 19.86 -10.82
C SER A 126 -7.35 20.35 -9.72
N GLY A 127 -7.24 21.67 -9.53
CA GLY A 127 -6.48 22.26 -8.44
C GLY A 127 -6.98 21.83 -7.06
N TRP A 128 -8.31 21.82 -6.86
CA TRP A 128 -8.91 21.28 -5.63
C TRP A 128 -8.65 19.78 -5.45
N GLY A 129 -8.63 19.00 -6.52
CA GLY A 129 -8.27 17.59 -6.48
C GLY A 129 -6.83 17.37 -6.01
N LEU A 130 -5.88 18.14 -6.54
CA LEU A 130 -4.48 18.11 -6.08
C LEU A 130 -4.37 18.47 -4.59
N LEU A 131 -5.12 19.47 -4.12
CA LEU A 131 -5.17 19.82 -2.70
C LEU A 131 -5.82 18.72 -1.85
N ALA A 132 -6.86 18.07 -2.36
CA ALA A 132 -7.53 16.95 -1.69
C ALA A 132 -6.67 15.67 -1.65
N ALA A 133 -5.63 15.55 -2.46
CA ALA A 133 -4.65 14.48 -2.30
C ALA A 133 -3.79 14.61 -1.04
N LEU A 134 -3.54 15.86 -0.59
CA LEU A 134 -2.59 16.14 0.49
C LEU A 134 -2.89 15.42 1.81
N PRO A 135 -4.14 15.41 2.33
CA PRO A 135 -4.44 14.69 3.57
C PRO A 135 -4.14 13.20 3.47
N MET A 136 -4.41 12.57 2.32
CA MET A 136 -4.13 11.15 2.11
C MET A 136 -2.63 10.87 2.12
N ILE A 137 -1.84 11.69 1.40
CA ILE A 137 -0.37 11.60 1.36
C ILE A 137 0.20 11.77 2.78
N VAL A 138 -0.24 12.81 3.51
CA VAL A 138 0.24 13.10 4.87
C VAL A 138 -0.07 11.94 5.83
N VAL A 139 -1.28 11.38 5.77
CA VAL A 139 -1.68 10.27 6.63
C VAL A 139 -0.82 9.04 6.34
N VAL A 140 -0.64 8.68 5.07
CA VAL A 140 0.13 7.49 4.70
C VAL A 140 1.61 7.66 5.03
N GLU A 141 2.20 8.82 4.78
CA GLU A 141 3.57 9.15 5.20
C GLU A 141 3.73 9.11 6.72
N ALA A 142 2.74 9.59 7.48
CA ALA A 142 2.76 9.50 8.93
C ALA A 142 2.68 8.04 9.41
N LEU A 143 1.84 7.22 8.78
CA LEU A 143 1.68 5.80 9.10
C LEU A 143 2.96 5.00 8.80
N GLN A 144 3.67 5.31 7.70
CA GLN A 144 4.94 4.66 7.36
C GLN A 144 6.05 4.88 8.41
N ARG A 145 5.94 5.92 9.25
CA ARG A 145 6.90 6.20 10.33
C ARG A 145 6.61 5.43 11.62
N ILE A 146 5.52 4.67 11.66
CA ILE A 146 5.09 3.94 12.85
C ILE A 146 5.58 2.49 12.74
N ASP A 147 6.42 2.08 13.70
CA ASP A 147 6.92 0.70 13.82
C ASP A 147 5.87 -0.24 14.45
N TRP A 148 4.75 -0.45 13.74
CA TRP A 148 3.70 -1.38 14.15
C TRP A 148 3.66 -2.60 13.22
N ALA A 149 3.53 -3.81 13.79
CA ALA A 149 3.67 -5.06 13.04
C ALA A 149 2.77 -5.17 11.79
N PRO A 150 1.47 -4.81 11.83
CA PRO A 150 0.62 -4.80 10.63
C PRO A 150 1.09 -3.81 9.54
N LEU A 151 1.69 -2.68 9.93
CA LEU A 151 2.23 -1.71 8.97
C LEU A 151 3.56 -2.16 8.38
N ARG A 152 4.29 -3.08 9.03
CA ARG A 152 5.49 -3.70 8.46
C ARG A 152 5.16 -4.63 7.30
N GLU A 153 4.02 -5.32 7.33
CA GLU A 153 3.57 -6.16 6.21
C GLU A 153 3.36 -5.34 4.92
N LEU A 154 3.02 -4.04 5.04
CA LEU A 154 2.94 -3.13 3.88
C LEU A 154 4.29 -2.93 3.20
N HIS A 155 5.40 -2.94 3.94
CA HIS A 155 6.75 -2.78 3.40
C HIS A 155 7.23 -4.05 2.67
N GLU A 156 6.67 -5.21 2.98
CA GLU A 156 7.00 -6.46 2.29
C GLU A 156 6.33 -6.56 0.91
N LEU A 157 5.32 -5.72 0.64
CA LEU A 157 4.63 -5.67 -0.65
C LEU A 157 5.57 -5.28 -1.81
N ASP A 158 6.50 -4.37 -1.55
CA ASP A 158 7.50 -3.90 -2.52
C ASP A 158 8.43 -5.03 -2.99
N ARG A 159 8.48 -6.15 -2.26
CA ARG A 159 9.24 -7.35 -2.62
C ARG A 159 8.48 -8.28 -3.55
N SER A 160 7.20 -8.04 -3.81
CA SER A 160 6.44 -8.88 -4.75
C SER A 160 6.96 -8.68 -6.19
N PRO A 161 7.10 -9.75 -6.99
CA PRO A 161 7.59 -9.63 -8.37
C PRO A 161 6.75 -8.69 -9.25
N LEU A 162 5.44 -8.63 -9.01
CA LEU A 162 4.53 -7.74 -9.73
C LEU A 162 4.81 -6.28 -9.43
N VAL A 163 4.86 -5.89 -8.14
CA VAL A 163 5.19 -4.52 -7.74
C VAL A 163 6.61 -4.17 -8.17
N ALA A 164 7.54 -5.11 -8.09
CA ALA A 164 8.88 -4.94 -8.60
C ALA A 164 8.90 -4.65 -10.12
N THR A 165 8.06 -5.29 -10.92
CA THR A 165 7.95 -5.00 -12.35
C THR A 165 7.29 -3.65 -12.59
N LEU A 166 6.22 -3.34 -11.87
CA LEU A 166 5.53 -2.06 -11.95
C LEU A 166 6.48 -0.89 -11.63
N LEU A 167 7.25 -0.98 -10.54
CA LEU A 167 8.21 0.06 -10.16
C LEU A 167 9.42 0.17 -11.11
N SER A 168 9.63 -0.80 -12.00
CA SER A 168 10.65 -0.71 -13.06
C SER A 168 10.23 0.18 -14.23
N LEU A 169 8.94 0.51 -14.34
CA LEU A 169 8.40 1.38 -15.38
C LEU A 169 8.99 2.79 -15.33
N ARG A 170 8.85 3.50 -16.46
CA ARG A 170 9.23 4.91 -16.59
C ARG A 170 8.29 5.77 -15.71
N PRO A 171 8.77 6.89 -15.15
CA PRO A 171 7.93 7.79 -14.37
C PRO A 171 6.65 8.23 -15.09
N MET A 172 6.71 8.45 -16.41
CA MET A 172 5.54 8.83 -17.20
C MET A 172 4.53 7.69 -17.34
N GLU A 173 4.97 6.43 -17.39
CA GLU A 173 4.10 5.25 -17.42
C GLU A 173 3.38 5.09 -16.08
N LEU A 174 4.07 5.30 -14.96
CA LEU A 174 3.46 5.29 -13.62
C LEU A 174 2.41 6.39 -13.47
N ILE A 175 2.69 7.60 -13.95
CA ILE A 175 1.71 8.71 -13.95
C ILE A 175 0.51 8.35 -14.83
N ALA A 176 0.72 7.77 -16.01
CA ALA A 176 -0.37 7.36 -16.90
C ALA A 176 -1.25 6.28 -16.26
N ILE A 177 -0.66 5.28 -15.59
CA ILE A 177 -1.40 4.28 -14.82
C ILE A 177 -2.21 4.95 -13.70
N SER A 178 -1.60 5.87 -12.95
CA SER A 178 -2.28 6.57 -11.85
C SER A 178 -3.47 7.40 -12.34
N ILE A 179 -3.34 8.07 -13.49
CA ILE A 179 -4.46 8.78 -14.13
C ILE A 179 -5.55 7.79 -14.58
N ALA A 180 -5.16 6.67 -15.19
CA ALA A 180 -6.09 5.65 -15.62
C ALA A 180 -6.88 5.07 -14.44
N ALA A 181 -6.20 4.74 -13.33
CA ALA A 181 -6.81 4.24 -12.09
C ALA A 181 -7.77 5.27 -11.49
N GLY A 182 -7.30 6.51 -11.32
CA GLY A 182 -8.14 7.60 -10.83
C GLY A 182 -9.39 7.83 -11.67
N VAL A 183 -9.31 7.71 -13.01
CA VAL A 183 -10.49 7.82 -13.88
C VAL A 183 -11.38 6.58 -13.76
N GLY A 184 -10.82 5.39 -13.93
CA GLY A 184 -11.56 4.14 -14.02
C GLY A 184 -12.26 3.76 -12.73
N GLU A 185 -11.52 3.76 -11.62
CA GLU A 185 -12.02 3.36 -10.32
C GLU A 185 -13.00 4.36 -9.74
N GLU A 186 -12.77 5.67 -9.88
CA GLU A 186 -13.70 6.68 -9.38
C GLU A 186 -15.01 6.70 -10.20
N LEU A 187 -14.94 6.49 -11.52
CA LEU A 187 -16.15 6.28 -12.33
C LEU A 187 -16.95 5.07 -11.85
N LEU A 188 -16.29 3.94 -11.60
CA LEU A 188 -16.96 2.72 -11.16
C LEU A 188 -17.55 2.84 -9.75
N VAL A 189 -16.74 3.29 -8.80
CA VAL A 189 -17.13 3.25 -7.39
C VAL A 189 -17.99 4.47 -7.03
N ARG A 190 -17.60 5.68 -7.41
CA ARG A 190 -18.29 6.91 -6.98
C ARG A 190 -19.30 7.36 -8.02
N GLY A 191 -18.92 7.31 -9.30
CA GLY A 191 -19.80 7.64 -10.43
C GLY A 191 -20.98 6.68 -10.55
N TRP A 192 -20.73 5.37 -10.46
CA TRP A 192 -21.77 4.36 -10.59
C TRP A 192 -22.24 3.76 -9.26
N LEU A 193 -21.41 3.00 -8.54
CA LEU A 193 -21.86 2.19 -7.39
C LEU A 193 -22.48 3.04 -6.27
N MET A 194 -21.77 4.08 -5.84
CA MET A 194 -22.24 5.02 -4.82
C MET A 194 -23.49 5.75 -5.31
N ALA A 195 -23.48 6.28 -6.53
CA ALA A 195 -24.64 6.97 -7.10
C ALA A 195 -25.87 6.05 -7.24
N TRP A 196 -25.67 4.78 -7.57
CA TRP A 196 -26.73 3.77 -7.66
C TRP A 196 -27.37 3.50 -6.30
N TRP A 197 -26.58 3.38 -5.23
CA TRP A 197 -27.09 3.25 -3.87
C TRP A 197 -27.70 4.54 -3.32
N ILE A 198 -27.22 5.70 -3.76
CA ILE A 198 -27.86 6.99 -3.47
C ILE A 198 -29.19 7.12 -4.22
N GLY A 199 -29.35 6.58 -5.42
CA GLY A 199 -30.57 6.77 -6.23
C GLY A 199 -30.87 8.24 -6.54
N PRO A 200 -32.14 8.60 -6.78
CA PRO A 200 -32.54 9.98 -7.07
C PRO A 200 -32.25 10.91 -5.89
N LEU A 201 -31.53 12.00 -6.13
CA LEU A 201 -31.08 12.94 -5.09
C LEU A 201 -32.25 13.59 -4.34
N GLU A 202 -33.35 13.86 -5.04
CA GLU A 202 -34.54 14.53 -4.47
C GLU A 202 -35.20 13.70 -3.37
N SER A 203 -34.94 12.39 -3.38
CA SER A 203 -35.48 11.43 -2.41
C SER A 203 -34.43 10.95 -1.40
N ALA A 204 -33.20 11.46 -1.46
CA ALA A 204 -32.08 10.96 -0.66
C ALA A 204 -32.21 11.33 0.82
N THR A 205 -32.32 10.31 1.66
CA THR A 205 -32.26 10.49 3.12
C THR A 205 -30.80 10.49 3.59
N PRO A 206 -30.49 11.15 4.72
CA PRO A 206 -29.14 11.11 5.30
C PRO A 206 -28.63 9.70 5.56
N VAL A 207 -29.51 8.78 5.96
CA VAL A 207 -29.19 7.37 6.16
C VAL A 207 -28.76 6.71 4.85
N ARG A 208 -29.47 6.98 3.74
CA ARG A 208 -29.12 6.41 2.44
C ARG A 208 -27.78 6.94 1.91
N LEU A 209 -27.50 8.24 2.11
CA LEU A 209 -26.20 8.82 1.80
C LEU A 209 -25.08 8.15 2.60
N ALA A 210 -25.28 7.95 3.91
CA ALA A 210 -24.29 7.28 4.76
C ALA A 210 -24.05 5.82 4.36
N VAL A 211 -25.12 5.07 4.08
CA VAL A 211 -25.03 3.68 3.61
C VAL A 211 -24.29 3.60 2.27
N ALA A 212 -24.63 4.47 1.31
CA ALA A 212 -23.96 4.50 0.03
C ALA A 212 -22.47 4.83 0.17
N LEU A 213 -22.14 5.87 0.95
CA LEU A 213 -20.76 6.29 1.22
C LEU A 213 -19.93 5.19 1.86
N ILE A 214 -20.39 4.64 2.99
CA ILE A 214 -19.64 3.63 3.74
C ILE A 214 -19.59 2.33 2.94
N GLY A 215 -20.71 1.92 2.35
CA GLY A 215 -20.77 0.71 1.54
C GLY A 215 -19.80 0.78 0.36
N SER A 216 -19.82 1.87 -0.42
CA SER A 216 -19.01 1.95 -1.65
C SER A 216 -17.53 2.01 -1.29
N ALA A 217 -17.20 2.66 -0.17
CA ALA A 217 -15.85 2.67 0.37
C ALA A 217 -15.38 1.28 0.84
N LEU A 218 -16.25 0.47 1.44
CA LEU A 218 -15.93 -0.92 1.79
C LEU A 218 -15.66 -1.75 0.54
N VAL A 219 -16.48 -1.61 -0.51
CA VAL A 219 -16.25 -2.27 -1.80
C VAL A 219 -14.92 -1.84 -2.40
N PHE A 220 -14.59 -0.55 -2.36
CA PHE A 220 -13.30 -0.02 -2.80
C PHE A 220 -12.12 -0.63 -2.02
N GLY A 221 -12.22 -0.71 -0.69
CA GLY A 221 -11.19 -1.39 0.12
C GLY A 221 -11.04 -2.87 -0.24
N LEU A 222 -12.13 -3.57 -0.53
CA LEU A 222 -12.12 -4.98 -0.94
C LEU A 222 -11.57 -5.21 -2.36
N MET A 223 -11.60 -4.20 -3.24
CA MET A 223 -10.90 -4.22 -4.53
C MET A 223 -9.39 -4.16 -4.39
N HIS A 224 -8.89 -3.85 -3.19
CA HIS A 224 -7.48 -3.71 -2.84
C HIS A 224 -7.02 -4.78 -1.82
N PRO A 225 -7.18 -6.09 -2.08
CA PRO A 225 -6.95 -7.12 -1.07
C PRO A 225 -5.47 -7.51 -0.94
N VAL A 226 -4.60 -6.54 -0.66
CA VAL A 226 -3.17 -6.79 -0.50
C VAL A 226 -2.86 -7.37 0.88
N THR A 227 -3.26 -6.64 1.93
CA THR A 227 -3.24 -7.08 3.33
C THR A 227 -4.52 -6.59 4.02
N PRO A 228 -4.93 -7.19 5.14
CA PRO A 228 -6.11 -6.72 5.87
C PRO A 228 -6.01 -5.24 6.28
N ILE A 229 -4.82 -4.77 6.67
CA ILE A 229 -4.63 -3.35 7.00
C ILE A 229 -4.71 -2.47 5.76
N TYR A 230 -4.22 -2.92 4.60
CA TYR A 230 -4.33 -2.18 3.34
C TYR A 230 -5.81 -2.03 2.93
N VAL A 231 -6.63 -3.07 3.07
CA VAL A 231 -8.09 -3.00 2.86
C VAL A 231 -8.73 -1.95 3.77
N VAL A 232 -8.33 -1.88 5.04
CA VAL A 232 -8.83 -0.87 5.99
C VAL A 232 -8.41 0.54 5.56
N LEU A 233 -7.13 0.75 5.21
CA LEU A 233 -6.64 2.06 4.77
C LEU A 233 -7.31 2.51 3.46
N ALA A 234 -7.43 1.61 2.48
CA ALA A 234 -8.15 1.86 1.25
C ALA A 234 -9.63 2.17 1.51
N THR A 235 -10.29 1.48 2.45
CA THR A 235 -11.65 1.81 2.87
C THR A 235 -11.74 3.23 3.44
N LEU A 236 -10.81 3.62 4.33
CA LEU A 236 -10.80 4.96 4.92
C LEU A 236 -10.58 6.06 3.86
N MET A 237 -9.70 5.80 2.89
CA MET A 237 -9.52 6.67 1.72
C MET A 237 -10.78 6.72 0.86
N GLY A 238 -11.46 5.58 0.69
CA GLY A 238 -12.75 5.48 0.03
C GLY A 238 -13.82 6.35 0.67
N ILE A 239 -13.92 6.34 2.00
CA ILE A 239 -14.83 7.20 2.76
C ILE A 239 -14.47 8.67 2.53
N TYR A 240 -13.18 9.01 2.60
CA TYR A 240 -12.72 10.38 2.39
C TYR A 240 -13.07 10.89 0.98
N LEU A 241 -12.72 10.16 -0.08
CA LEU A 241 -13.00 10.54 -1.46
C LEU A 241 -14.50 10.59 -1.75
N GLY A 242 -15.27 9.63 -1.23
CA GLY A 242 -16.74 9.67 -1.35
C GLY A 242 -17.34 10.89 -0.64
N TRP A 243 -16.84 11.26 0.54
CA TRP A 243 -17.25 12.48 1.24
C TRP A 243 -16.91 13.73 0.44
N VAL A 244 -15.71 13.80 -0.17
CA VAL A 244 -15.32 14.90 -1.07
C VAL A 244 -16.31 15.03 -2.22
N VAL A 245 -16.70 13.94 -2.88
CA VAL A 245 -17.70 13.98 -3.97
C VAL A 245 -19.06 14.46 -3.48
N ILE A 246 -19.55 13.97 -2.33
CA ILE A 246 -20.84 14.40 -1.78
C ILE A 246 -20.81 15.89 -1.40
N TRP A 247 -19.71 16.37 -0.82
CA TRP A 247 -19.58 17.74 -0.36
C TRP A 247 -19.40 18.75 -1.49
N THR A 248 -18.65 18.37 -2.53
CA THR A 248 -18.31 19.26 -3.64
C THR A 248 -19.23 19.10 -4.85
N GLU A 249 -20.01 18.02 -4.88
CA GLU A 249 -20.80 17.57 -6.04
C GLU A 249 -19.96 17.46 -7.32
N ASN A 250 -18.66 17.14 -7.17
CA ASN A 250 -17.71 17.15 -8.27
C ASN A 250 -16.80 15.91 -8.24
N LEU A 251 -17.06 14.99 -9.17
CA LEU A 251 -16.32 13.73 -9.32
C LEU A 251 -14.88 13.95 -9.81
N LEU A 252 -14.63 15.02 -10.58
CA LEU A 252 -13.29 15.32 -11.09
C LEU A 252 -12.30 15.60 -9.94
N ILE A 253 -12.77 16.20 -8.84
CA ILE A 253 -11.93 16.44 -7.66
C ILE A 253 -11.42 15.11 -7.10
N ALA A 254 -12.29 14.10 -6.97
CA ALA A 254 -11.89 12.78 -6.49
C ALA A 254 -10.99 12.03 -7.48
N ILE A 255 -11.30 12.08 -8.79
CA ILE A 255 -10.46 11.51 -9.85
C ILE A 255 -9.03 12.05 -9.78
N VAL A 256 -8.90 13.38 -9.69
CA VAL A 256 -7.57 14.01 -9.64
C VAL A 256 -6.88 13.74 -8.31
N ALA A 257 -7.61 13.76 -7.18
CA ALA A 257 -7.04 13.45 -5.87
C ALA A 257 -6.48 12.03 -5.80
N HIS A 258 -7.25 11.06 -6.32
CA HIS A 258 -6.85 9.65 -6.38
C HIS A 258 -5.63 9.48 -7.29
N ALA A 259 -5.69 9.96 -8.54
CA ALA A 259 -4.58 9.86 -9.48
C ALA A 259 -3.30 10.54 -8.96
N ALA A 260 -3.42 11.68 -8.27
CA ALA A 260 -2.29 12.38 -7.70
C ALA A 260 -1.68 11.62 -6.52
N TYR A 261 -2.51 11.06 -5.64
CA TYR A 261 -2.05 10.22 -4.54
C TYR A 261 -1.27 9.01 -5.07
N ASP A 262 -1.84 8.26 -6.01
CA ASP A 262 -1.18 7.07 -6.58
C ASP A 262 0.13 7.41 -7.27
N ALA A 263 0.15 8.50 -8.05
CA ALA A 263 1.35 8.95 -8.72
C ALA A 263 2.46 9.28 -7.70
N VAL A 264 2.12 9.96 -6.61
CA VAL A 264 3.08 10.27 -5.54
C VAL A 264 3.61 8.99 -4.91
N GLN A 265 2.73 8.06 -4.52
CA GLN A 265 3.13 6.80 -3.89
C GLN A 265 4.03 5.96 -4.81
N LEU A 266 3.63 5.75 -6.07
CA LEU A 266 4.39 4.95 -7.03
C LEU A 266 5.76 5.58 -7.36
N LEU A 267 5.80 6.91 -7.54
CA LEU A 267 7.05 7.61 -7.82
C LEU A 267 7.99 7.61 -6.61
N ASP A 268 7.46 7.73 -5.40
CA ASP A 268 8.26 7.69 -4.18
C ASP A 268 8.80 6.27 -3.91
N SER A 269 7.96 5.24 -4.00
CA SER A 269 8.39 3.84 -3.91
C SER A 269 9.47 3.51 -4.95
N ARG A 270 9.30 3.97 -6.19
CA ARG A 270 10.33 3.82 -7.23
C ARG A 270 11.64 4.50 -6.84
N ARG A 271 11.59 5.73 -6.31
CA ARG A 271 12.79 6.47 -5.87
C ARG A 271 13.52 5.75 -4.74
N ARG A 272 12.79 5.28 -3.70
CA ARG A 272 13.37 4.55 -2.56
C ARG A 272 14.06 3.27 -3.03
N ARG A 273 13.41 2.50 -3.90
CA ARG A 273 13.99 1.27 -4.47
C ARG A 273 15.27 1.52 -5.27
N LEU A 274 15.31 2.60 -6.07
CA LEU A 274 16.52 2.96 -6.81
C LEU A 274 17.67 3.33 -5.87
N ALA A 275 17.38 4.03 -4.76
CA ALA A 275 18.38 4.37 -3.75
C ALA A 275 18.94 3.13 -3.03
N GLU A 276 18.10 2.13 -2.74
CA GLU A 276 18.51 0.85 -2.14
C GLU A 276 19.34 -0.02 -3.11
N SER A 277 19.10 0.10 -4.42
CA SER A 277 19.84 -0.64 -5.47
C SER A 277 21.11 0.06 -5.96
N GLY A 278 21.46 1.24 -5.43
CA GLY A 278 22.67 1.98 -5.78
C GLY A 278 23.95 1.18 -5.44
N PRO A 279 25.11 1.52 -6.04
CA PRO A 279 26.33 0.72 -5.90
C PRO A 279 26.70 0.61 -4.42
N ALA A 280 26.85 -0.64 -3.95
CA ALA A 280 27.53 -0.91 -2.69
C ALA A 280 28.86 -0.15 -2.75
N VAL A 281 29.03 0.81 -1.86
CA VAL A 281 30.32 1.46 -1.65
C VAL A 281 31.28 0.32 -1.35
N SER A 282 32.15 0.00 -2.31
CA SER A 282 33.28 -0.86 -2.07
C SER A 282 34.15 -0.10 -1.08
N ASP A 283 34.06 -0.47 0.20
CA ASP A 283 34.94 0.06 1.23
C ASP A 283 36.40 -0.15 0.77
N PRO A 284 37.24 0.90 0.83
CA PRO A 284 38.65 0.82 0.41
C PRO A 284 39.51 -0.05 1.32
#